data_AF-A0A6V8PL76-F1
#
_entry.id   AF-A0A6V8PL76-F1
#
_cell.length_a   1.000
_cell.length_b   1.000
_cell.length_c   1.000
_cell.angle_alpha   90.00
_cell.angle_beta   90.00
_cell.angle_gamma   90.00
#
_symmetry.space_group_name_H-M   'P 1'
#
loop_
_entity.id
_entity.type
_entity.pdbx_description
1 polymer ?
#
loop_
_entity_poly.entity_id
_entity_poly.type
_entity_poly.pdbx_seq_one_letter_code
_entity_poly.pdbx_strand_id
1 'polypeptide(L)'
;GSGVVQFLNALLSRNILDQKIGEARYALVCNPEGGVKDDIIAYHQGEDQFLLVVNASNREKILDWMDQNKAGPVDLDDQTENTSLLAVQGPRAEAVVSSIVKQDLSPVKFYTFSSGQFMGEEVVLSRTGYTGEDGFEVFVPNEKVQDLWRELLSTGQEYGILPAGLGARDLLRLEMGYPLYGHELTEDISPLEAGLERFVDLD
;
A
#
# COMPACT_ATOMS: atom_id res chain seq x y z
N GLY A 1 3.55 -18.36 2.82
CA GLY A 1 3.55 -19.67 3.50
C GLY A 1 2.20 -19.90 4.16
N SER A 2 1.84 -21.15 4.43
CA SER A 2 0.48 -21.55 4.83
C SER A 2 -0.02 -21.03 6.18
N GLY A 3 0.85 -20.39 6.97
CA GLY A 3 0.47 -19.72 8.22
C GLY A 3 0.22 -18.22 8.07
N VAL A 4 0.40 -17.63 6.87
CA VAL A 4 0.45 -16.17 6.70
C VAL A 4 -0.85 -15.49 7.07
N VAL A 5 -2.00 -16.08 6.73
CA VAL A 5 -3.32 -15.52 7.03
C VAL A 5 -3.54 -15.40 8.54
N GLN A 6 -3.24 -16.46 9.30
CA GLN A 6 -3.40 -16.44 10.76
C GLN A 6 -2.38 -15.52 11.43
N PHE A 7 -1.14 -15.50 10.94
CA PHE A 7 -0.11 -14.60 11.43
C PHE A 7 -0.50 -13.13 11.26
N LEU A 8 -0.91 -12.73 10.05
CA LEU A 8 -1.34 -11.36 9.79
C LEU A 8 -2.62 -11.01 10.54
N ASN A 9 -3.57 -11.93 10.68
CA ASN A 9 -4.78 -11.70 11.47
C ASN A 9 -4.49 -11.46 12.96
N ALA A 10 -3.41 -12.03 13.50
CA ALA A 10 -3.00 -11.79 14.88
C ALA A 10 -2.16 -10.51 15.03
N LEU A 11 -1.45 -10.11 13.97
CA LEU A 11 -0.55 -8.96 13.97
C LEU A 11 -1.26 -7.63 13.71
N LEU A 12 -2.27 -7.64 12.83
CA LEU A 12 -2.92 -6.46 12.31
C LEU A 12 -4.22 -6.15 13.05
N SER A 13 -4.54 -4.87 13.18
CA SER A 13 -5.78 -4.40 13.80
C SER A 13 -7.06 -4.76 13.02
N ARG A 14 -6.92 -5.24 11.79
CA ARG A 14 -8.03 -5.61 10.92
C ARG A 14 -8.08 -7.11 10.72
N ASN A 15 -9.29 -7.65 10.66
CA ASN A 15 -9.53 -9.04 10.30
C ASN A 15 -8.90 -9.32 8.92
N ILE A 16 -8.08 -10.36 8.80
CA ILE A 16 -7.47 -10.80 7.54
C ILE A 16 -8.15 -12.06 7.01
N LEU A 17 -8.89 -12.79 7.86
CA LEU A 17 -9.52 -14.06 7.51
C LEU A 17 -10.55 -13.93 6.37
N ASP A 18 -11.17 -12.74 6.22
CA ASP A 18 -12.19 -12.48 5.19
C ASP A 18 -11.64 -11.74 3.96
N GLN A 19 -10.35 -11.37 3.96
CA GLN A 19 -9.74 -10.66 2.84
C GLN A 19 -9.58 -11.59 1.66
N LYS A 20 -10.13 -11.22 0.50
CA LYS A 20 -10.06 -12.06 -0.70
C LYS A 20 -8.78 -11.78 -1.47
N ILE A 21 -8.34 -12.77 -2.25
CA ILE A 21 -7.25 -12.61 -3.20
C ILE A 21 -7.59 -11.46 -4.18
N GLY A 22 -6.64 -10.56 -4.40
CA GLY A 22 -6.80 -9.34 -5.19
C GLY A 22 -7.31 -8.13 -4.40
N GLU A 23 -7.62 -8.28 -3.11
CA GLU A 23 -7.95 -7.16 -2.23
C GLU A 23 -6.71 -6.65 -1.48
N ALA A 24 -6.64 -5.33 -1.32
CA ALA A 24 -5.75 -4.65 -0.41
C ALA A 24 -6.53 -4.24 0.85
N ARG A 25 -5.84 -4.07 1.97
CA ARG A 25 -6.47 -3.66 3.24
C ARG A 25 -5.55 -2.78 4.05
N TYR A 26 -6.02 -1.59 4.37
CA TYR A 26 -5.36 -0.71 5.32
C TYR A 26 -5.56 -1.25 6.72
N ALA A 27 -4.48 -1.33 7.50
CA ALA A 27 -4.49 -1.84 8.86
C ALA A 27 -3.37 -1.21 9.68
N LEU A 28 -3.49 -1.33 11.00
CA LEU A 28 -2.51 -0.81 11.95
C LEU A 28 -1.76 -1.99 12.57
N VAL A 29 -0.47 -1.82 12.80
CA VAL A 29 0.34 -2.69 13.63
C VAL A 29 0.44 -2.05 15.00
N CYS A 30 -0.11 -2.68 16.03
CA CYS A 30 -0.10 -2.15 17.39
C CYS A 30 0.92 -2.86 18.28
N ASN A 31 1.41 -2.17 19.31
CA ASN A 31 2.14 -2.77 20.41
C ASN A 31 1.14 -3.36 21.45
N PRO A 32 1.60 -4.13 22.45
CA PRO A 32 0.74 -4.74 23.47
C PRO A 32 -0.06 -3.72 24.30
N GLU A 33 0.44 -2.49 24.43
CA GLU A 33 -0.22 -1.38 25.12
C GLU A 33 -1.29 -0.68 24.27
N GLY A 34 -1.42 -1.05 22.98
CA GLY A 34 -2.41 -0.54 22.04
C GLY A 34 -1.97 0.68 21.24
N GLY A 35 -0.74 1.15 21.40
CA GLY A 35 -0.15 2.22 20.60
C GLY A 35 0.31 1.73 19.22
N VAL A 36 0.34 2.62 18.24
CA VAL A 36 0.60 2.27 16.84
C VAL A 36 2.10 2.23 16.54
N LYS A 37 2.59 1.06 16.12
CA LYS A 37 3.96 0.86 15.62
C LYS A 37 4.11 1.28 14.16
N ASP A 38 3.10 1.03 13.34
CA ASP A 38 3.01 1.51 11.97
C ASP A 38 1.58 1.40 11.44
N ASP A 39 1.25 2.16 10.41
CA ASP A 39 0.10 1.91 9.56
C ASP A 39 0.54 1.38 8.20
N ILE A 40 -0.16 0.36 7.69
CA ILE A 40 0.28 -0.42 6.54
C ILE A 40 -0.87 -0.72 5.58
N ILE A 41 -0.52 -1.18 4.38
CA ILE A 41 -1.48 -1.82 3.48
C ILE A 41 -1.05 -3.27 3.21
N ALA A 42 -1.96 -4.21 3.49
CA ALA A 42 -1.77 -5.64 3.21
C ALA A 42 -2.49 -6.04 1.93
N TYR A 43 -1.76 -6.60 0.96
CA TYR A 43 -2.27 -7.03 -0.34
C TYR A 43 -2.31 -8.56 -0.40
N HIS A 44 -3.48 -9.16 -0.56
CA HIS A 44 -3.65 -10.61 -0.62
C HIS A 44 -3.40 -11.12 -2.04
N GLN A 45 -2.19 -11.56 -2.35
CA GLN A 45 -1.74 -11.90 -3.71
C GLN A 45 -2.09 -13.34 -4.13
N GLY A 46 -2.29 -14.23 -3.18
CA GLY A 46 -2.64 -15.63 -3.41
C GLY A 46 -2.90 -16.33 -2.09
N GLU A 47 -3.33 -17.60 -2.13
CA GLU A 47 -3.77 -18.37 -0.96
C GLU A 47 -2.85 -18.24 0.27
N ASP A 48 -1.54 -18.26 0.02
CA ASP A 48 -0.50 -18.20 1.06
C ASP A 48 0.51 -17.06 0.82
N GLN A 49 0.09 -15.98 0.16
CA GLN A 49 0.98 -14.90 -0.25
C GLN A 49 0.36 -13.52 0.00
N PHE A 50 1.09 -12.70 0.74
CA PHE A 50 0.76 -11.30 0.99
C PHE A 50 1.95 -10.41 0.69
N LEU A 51 1.67 -9.23 0.13
CA LEU A 51 2.60 -8.12 0.06
C LEU A 51 2.18 -7.09 1.13
N LEU A 52 3.12 -6.64 1.95
CA LEU A 52 2.88 -5.55 2.91
C LEU A 52 3.63 -4.31 2.46
N VAL A 53 2.94 -3.17 2.48
CA VAL A 53 3.54 -1.84 2.24
C VAL A 53 3.53 -1.09 3.55
N VAL A 54 4.74 -0.76 4.02
CA VAL A 54 5.00 -0.14 5.33
C VAL A 54 5.61 1.25 5.14
N ASN A 55 5.58 2.09 6.18
CA ASN A 55 6.25 3.38 6.11
C ASN A 55 7.77 3.20 6.07
N ALA A 56 8.46 3.97 5.22
CA ALA A 56 9.90 3.83 4.98
C ALA A 56 10.73 3.96 6.28
N SER A 57 10.38 4.89 7.17
CA SER A 57 11.08 5.09 8.45
C SER A 57 10.88 3.94 9.45
N ASN A 58 9.88 3.09 9.22
CA ASN A 58 9.50 1.99 10.09
C ASN A 58 9.92 0.61 9.55
N ARG A 59 10.55 0.53 8.37
CA ARG A 59 10.96 -0.74 7.72
C ARG A 59 11.62 -1.71 8.68
N GLU A 60 12.77 -1.34 9.24
CA GLU A 60 13.56 -2.22 10.14
C GLU A 60 12.75 -2.60 11.39
N LYS A 61 12.10 -1.60 12.01
CA LYS A 61 11.26 -1.79 13.20
C LYS A 61 10.13 -2.80 12.97
N ILE A 62 9.46 -2.73 11.82
CA ILE A 62 8.33 -3.61 11.50
C ILE A 62 8.82 -4.99 11.07
N LEU A 63 9.94 -5.10 10.36
CA LEU A 63 10.57 -6.40 10.08
C LEU A 63 10.96 -7.13 11.37
N ASP A 64 11.64 -6.44 12.29
CA ASP A 64 12.03 -7.00 13.58
C ASP A 64 10.79 -7.41 14.41
N TRP A 65 9.75 -6.57 14.41
CA TRP A 65 8.50 -6.86 15.10
C TRP A 65 7.79 -8.09 14.52
N MET A 66 7.74 -8.21 13.19
CA MET A 66 7.16 -9.36 12.52
C MET A 66 7.95 -10.63 12.80
N ASP A 67 9.29 -10.58 12.79
CA ASP A 67 10.15 -11.73 13.06
C ASP A 67 9.98 -12.24 14.51
N GLN A 68 9.92 -11.31 15.48
CA GLN A 68 9.71 -11.66 16.90
C GLN A 68 8.34 -12.26 17.19
N ASN A 69 7.29 -11.84 16.46
CA ASN A 69 5.92 -12.30 16.66
C ASN A 69 5.52 -13.39 15.66
N LYS A 70 6.45 -13.85 14.83
CA LYS A 70 6.20 -14.83 13.78
C LYS A 70 5.69 -16.13 14.36
N ALA A 71 4.53 -16.58 13.90
CA ALA A 71 3.92 -17.82 14.31
C ALA A 71 3.52 -18.67 13.10
N GLY A 72 3.89 -19.95 13.11
CA GLY A 72 3.57 -20.89 12.04
C GLY A 72 4.49 -20.79 10.80
N PRO A 73 4.17 -21.52 9.72
CA PRO A 73 4.97 -21.59 8.50
C PRO A 73 4.79 -20.32 7.64
N VAL A 74 5.47 -19.25 8.06
CA VAL A 74 5.54 -17.97 7.36
C VAL A 74 6.98 -17.76 6.91
N ASP A 75 7.19 -17.05 5.82
CA ASP A 75 8.49 -16.55 5.38
C ASP A 75 8.34 -15.04 5.18
N LEU A 76 9.33 -14.28 5.65
CA LEU A 76 9.37 -12.84 5.49
C LEU A 76 10.47 -12.55 4.46
N ASP A 77 10.09 -11.84 3.40
CA ASP A 77 10.98 -11.49 2.29
C ASP A 77 10.87 -10.00 2.03
N ASP A 78 11.92 -9.27 2.39
CA ASP A 78 11.95 -7.82 2.28
C ASP A 78 12.40 -7.39 0.87
N GLN A 79 11.42 -7.00 0.06
CA GLN A 79 11.60 -6.59 -1.33
C GLN A 79 11.84 -5.09 -1.53
N THR A 80 12.06 -4.32 -0.46
CA THR A 80 12.21 -2.86 -0.52
C THR A 80 13.35 -2.42 -1.44
N GLU A 81 14.45 -3.17 -1.49
CA GLU A 81 15.63 -2.81 -2.32
C GLU A 81 15.50 -3.24 -3.78
N ASN A 82 14.43 -3.97 -4.15
CA ASN A 82 14.21 -4.48 -5.50
C ASN A 82 12.98 -3.87 -6.18
N THR A 83 12.08 -3.25 -5.40
CA THR A 83 10.79 -2.75 -5.87
C THR A 83 10.67 -1.25 -5.69
N SER A 84 10.23 -0.58 -6.75
CA SER A 84 9.86 0.83 -6.74
C SER A 84 8.34 0.97 -6.81
N LEU A 85 7.83 2.08 -6.28
CA LEU A 85 6.42 2.44 -6.33
C LEU A 85 6.26 3.85 -6.89
N LEU A 86 5.39 4.02 -7.88
CA LEU A 86 4.94 5.32 -8.36
C LEU A 86 3.43 5.47 -8.15
N ALA A 87 3.03 6.54 -7.45
CA ALA A 87 1.63 6.90 -7.28
C ALA A 87 1.19 7.87 -8.40
N VAL A 88 0.16 7.48 -9.14
CA VAL A 88 -0.51 8.30 -10.17
C VAL A 88 -1.89 8.64 -9.63
N GLN A 89 -2.09 9.91 -9.27
CA GLN A 89 -3.25 10.33 -8.49
C GLN A 89 -3.97 11.48 -9.19
N GLY A 90 -5.30 11.50 -9.09
CA GLY A 90 -6.18 12.46 -9.73
C GLY A 90 -7.22 11.80 -10.66
N PRO A 91 -8.23 12.56 -11.09
CA PRO A 91 -9.41 12.04 -11.80
C PRO A 91 -9.13 11.46 -13.20
N ARG A 92 -7.89 11.57 -13.69
CA ARG A 92 -7.44 11.02 -14.98
C ARG A 92 -6.42 9.88 -14.81
N ALA A 93 -6.11 9.47 -13.58
CA ALA A 93 -5.11 8.45 -13.30
C ALA A 93 -5.41 7.12 -13.99
N GLU A 94 -6.65 6.63 -13.95
CA GLU A 94 -7.05 5.38 -14.62
C GLU A 94 -6.68 5.40 -16.12
N ALA A 95 -7.04 6.48 -16.83
CA ALA A 95 -6.77 6.62 -18.25
C ALA A 95 -5.27 6.57 -18.55
N VAL A 96 -4.47 7.31 -17.79
CA VAL A 96 -3.01 7.36 -17.97
C VAL A 96 -2.38 5.98 -17.74
N VAL A 97 -2.69 5.33 -16.61
CA VAL A 97 -2.08 4.04 -16.27
C VAL A 97 -2.53 2.95 -17.24
N SER A 98 -3.84 2.90 -17.58
CA SER A 98 -4.38 1.95 -18.57
C SER A 98 -3.69 2.05 -19.93
N SER A 99 -3.39 3.26 -20.41
CA SER A 99 -2.68 3.46 -21.68
C SER A 99 -1.26 2.89 -21.65
N ILE A 100 -0.56 3.00 -20.53
CA ILE A 100 0.84 2.56 -20.38
C ILE A 100 0.94 1.05 -20.27
N VAL A 101 0.09 0.44 -19.43
CA VAL A 101 0.07 -1.02 -19.25
C VAL A 101 -0.73 -1.75 -20.33
N LYS A 102 -1.41 -1.00 -21.21
CA LYS A 102 -2.25 -1.50 -22.31
C LYS A 102 -3.34 -2.48 -21.81
N GLN A 103 -3.95 -2.12 -20.69
CA GLN A 103 -4.95 -2.93 -19.99
C GLN A 103 -6.10 -2.04 -19.51
N ASP A 104 -7.33 -2.54 -19.61
CA ASP A 104 -8.50 -1.89 -19.00
C ASP A 104 -8.46 -2.06 -17.48
N LEU A 105 -8.37 -0.94 -16.75
CA LEU A 105 -8.31 -0.92 -15.29
C LEU A 105 -9.63 -0.50 -14.64
N SER A 106 -10.69 -0.25 -15.43
CA SER A 106 -12.02 0.02 -14.90
C SER A 106 -12.61 -1.11 -14.01
N PRO A 107 -12.23 -2.40 -14.20
CA PRO A 107 -12.64 -3.46 -13.28
C PRO A 107 -11.92 -3.40 -11.93
N VAL A 108 -10.71 -2.81 -11.86
CA VAL A 108 -9.96 -2.66 -10.60
C VAL A 108 -10.70 -1.63 -9.74
N LYS A 109 -11.28 -2.09 -8.64
CA LYS A 109 -12.04 -1.26 -7.69
C LYS A 109 -11.13 -0.70 -6.61
N PHE A 110 -11.62 0.32 -5.91
CA PHE A 110 -10.91 0.92 -4.78
C PHE A 110 -10.46 -0.16 -3.78
N TYR A 111 -9.21 -0.10 -3.34
CA TYR A 111 -8.58 -1.10 -2.48
C TYR A 111 -8.58 -2.53 -3.05
N THR A 112 -8.57 -2.65 -4.38
CA THR A 112 -8.22 -3.90 -5.08
C THR A 112 -7.01 -3.65 -5.98
N PHE A 113 -6.42 -4.73 -6.46
CA PHE A 113 -5.29 -4.66 -7.38
C PHE A 113 -5.35 -5.77 -8.42
N SER A 114 -4.57 -5.60 -9.48
CA SER A 114 -4.35 -6.61 -10.51
C SER A 114 -2.88 -6.63 -10.92
N SER A 115 -2.40 -7.77 -11.41
CA SER A 115 -1.14 -7.80 -12.16
C SER A 115 -1.34 -7.18 -13.55
N GLY A 116 -0.28 -6.57 -14.07
CA GLY A 116 -0.16 -6.07 -15.42
C GLY A 116 1.24 -6.32 -15.97
N GLN A 117 1.53 -5.74 -17.13
CA GLN A 117 2.83 -5.84 -17.78
C GLN A 117 3.32 -4.46 -18.19
N PHE A 118 4.58 -4.15 -17.92
CA PHE A 118 5.25 -2.95 -18.41
C PHE A 118 6.63 -3.30 -18.94
N MET A 119 6.85 -3.08 -20.24
CA MET A 119 8.11 -3.39 -20.94
C MET A 119 8.63 -4.83 -20.71
N GLY A 120 7.71 -5.79 -20.60
CA GLY A 120 8.03 -7.21 -20.40
C GLY A 120 8.24 -7.63 -18.94
N GLU A 121 8.12 -6.70 -17.99
CA GLU A 121 8.13 -7.00 -16.56
C GLU A 121 6.71 -7.04 -15.99
N GLU A 122 6.50 -7.92 -15.03
CA GLU A 122 5.29 -7.92 -14.23
C GLU A 122 5.24 -6.68 -13.32
N VAL A 123 4.07 -6.05 -13.25
CA VAL A 123 3.80 -4.92 -12.36
C VAL A 123 2.53 -5.17 -11.57
N VAL A 124 2.46 -4.65 -10.34
CA VAL A 124 1.22 -4.65 -9.56
C VAL A 124 0.55 -3.29 -9.72
N LEU A 125 -0.72 -3.30 -10.07
CA LEU A 125 -1.54 -2.11 -10.31
C LEU A 125 -2.63 -2.07 -9.25
N SER A 126 -2.45 -1.23 -8.24
CA SER A 126 -3.43 -1.09 -7.16
C SER A 126 -4.20 0.21 -7.28
N ARG A 127 -5.52 0.16 -7.10
CA ARG A 127 -6.34 1.38 -7.00
C ARG A 127 -6.39 1.87 -5.55
N THR A 128 -5.22 2.30 -5.10
CA THR A 128 -4.93 2.84 -3.77
C THR A 128 -4.28 4.22 -3.92
N GLY A 129 -4.21 4.96 -2.83
CA GLY A 129 -3.75 6.34 -2.87
C GLY A 129 -3.80 7.03 -1.53
N TYR A 130 -3.15 8.20 -1.48
CA TYR A 130 -2.96 9.01 -0.27
C TYR A 130 -3.29 10.49 -0.53
N THR A 131 -4.27 10.73 -1.40
CA THR A 131 -4.63 12.07 -1.88
C THR A 131 -6.10 12.42 -1.77
N GLY A 132 -6.98 11.44 -1.55
CA GLY A 132 -8.44 11.62 -1.57
C GLY A 132 -9.08 11.55 -2.96
N GLU A 133 -8.27 11.66 -4.00
CA GLU A 133 -8.71 11.50 -5.38
C GLU A 133 -8.65 10.03 -5.79
N ASP A 134 -9.28 9.73 -6.94
CA ASP A 134 -9.02 8.46 -7.63
C ASP A 134 -7.54 8.36 -8.02
N GLY A 135 -7.03 7.15 -8.13
CA GLY A 135 -5.60 6.96 -8.33
C GLY A 135 -5.18 5.51 -8.33
N PHE A 136 -3.96 5.31 -8.82
CA PHE A 136 -3.30 4.03 -8.82
C PHE A 136 -1.90 4.16 -8.23
N GLU A 137 -1.46 3.09 -7.57
CA GLU A 137 -0.07 2.85 -7.21
C GLU A 137 0.46 1.71 -8.08
N VAL A 138 1.59 1.96 -8.74
CA VAL A 138 2.25 1.03 -9.65
C VAL A 138 3.54 0.54 -9.01
N PHE A 139 3.56 -0.74 -8.65
CA PHE A 139 4.75 -1.42 -8.16
C PHE A 139 5.50 -2.00 -9.35
N VAL A 140 6.79 -1.74 -9.44
CA VAL A 140 7.63 -2.07 -10.59
C VAL A 140 9.05 -2.42 -10.15
N PRO A 141 9.76 -3.34 -10.84
CA PRO A 141 11.18 -3.54 -10.59
C PRO A 141 11.98 -2.24 -10.71
N ASN A 142 12.97 -2.06 -9.84
CA ASN A 142 13.79 -0.84 -9.80
C ASN A 142 14.42 -0.48 -11.15
N GLU A 143 14.78 -1.47 -11.96
CA GLU A 143 15.38 -1.26 -13.27
C GLU A 143 14.43 -0.57 -14.28
N LYS A 144 13.11 -0.66 -14.07
CA LYS A 144 12.11 -0.07 -14.98
C LYS A 144 11.47 1.21 -14.47
N VAL A 145 11.73 1.62 -13.22
CA VAL A 145 11.04 2.78 -12.63
C VAL A 145 11.29 4.07 -13.40
N GLN A 146 12.50 4.28 -13.91
CA GLN A 146 12.82 5.49 -14.68
C GLN A 146 12.09 5.51 -16.03
N ASP A 147 11.94 4.36 -16.66
CA ASP A 147 11.19 4.24 -17.92
C ASP A 147 9.71 4.44 -17.67
N LEU A 148 9.16 3.83 -16.62
CA LEU A 148 7.77 4.05 -16.19
C LEU A 148 7.51 5.53 -15.91
N TRP A 149 8.40 6.21 -15.19
CA TRP A 149 8.29 7.64 -14.91
C TRP A 149 8.24 8.49 -16.18
N ARG A 150 9.13 8.23 -17.16
CA ARG A 150 9.16 8.96 -18.43
C ARG A 150 7.90 8.72 -19.25
N GLU A 151 7.44 7.48 -19.34
CA GLU A 151 6.21 7.12 -20.06
C GLU A 151 4.98 7.76 -19.40
N LEU A 152 4.90 7.75 -18.07
CA LEU A 152 3.84 8.43 -17.33
C LEU A 152 3.74 9.92 -17.67
N LEU A 153 4.88 10.64 -17.66
CA LEU A 153 4.90 12.06 -17.98
C LEU A 153 4.59 12.33 -19.47
N SER A 154 5.07 11.48 -20.36
CA SER A 154 4.84 11.59 -21.80
C SER A 154 3.38 11.33 -22.17
N THR A 155 2.84 10.16 -21.81
CA THR A 155 1.44 9.79 -22.04
C THR A 155 0.48 10.67 -21.27
N GLY A 156 0.80 11.02 -20.02
CA GLY A 156 -0.05 11.84 -19.18
C GLY A 156 -0.09 13.32 -19.57
N GLN A 157 0.76 13.79 -20.50
CA GLN A 157 0.83 15.19 -20.90
C GLN A 157 -0.52 15.71 -21.42
N GLU A 158 -1.24 14.90 -22.21
CA GLU A 158 -2.58 15.26 -22.72
C GLU A 158 -3.64 15.36 -21.61
N TYR A 159 -3.38 14.70 -20.48
CA TYR A 159 -4.23 14.71 -19.29
C TYR A 159 -3.78 15.75 -18.24
N GLY A 160 -2.73 16.51 -18.53
CA GLY A 160 -2.19 17.52 -17.61
C GLY A 160 -1.41 16.95 -16.43
N ILE A 161 -0.81 15.76 -16.57
CA ILE A 161 0.01 15.17 -15.51
C ILE A 161 1.18 16.08 -15.14
N LEU A 162 1.48 16.17 -13.85
CA LEU A 162 2.64 16.90 -13.33
C LEU A 162 3.31 16.08 -12.22
N PRO A 163 4.65 16.17 -12.09
CA PRO A 163 5.32 15.59 -10.94
C PRO A 163 4.95 16.36 -9.67
N ALA A 164 4.65 15.63 -8.60
CA ALA A 164 4.33 16.18 -7.29
C ALA A 164 5.34 15.70 -6.25
N GLY A 165 5.88 16.63 -5.46
CA GLY A 165 6.82 16.33 -4.38
C GLY A 165 6.12 16.10 -3.04
N LEU A 166 6.92 15.83 -2.00
CA LEU A 166 6.42 15.53 -0.65
C LEU A 166 5.55 16.63 -0.04
N GLY A 167 5.82 17.91 -0.34
CA GLY A 167 5.00 19.02 0.17
C GLY A 167 3.56 19.00 -0.38
N ALA A 168 3.37 18.64 -1.66
CA ALA A 168 2.03 18.47 -2.22
C ALA A 168 1.34 17.23 -1.64
N ARG A 169 2.09 16.14 -1.45
CA ARG A 169 1.58 14.91 -0.82
C ARG A 169 1.07 15.18 0.60
N ASP A 170 1.84 15.90 1.41
CA ASP A 170 1.47 16.23 2.79
C ASP A 170 0.26 17.17 2.87
N LEU A 171 0.13 18.11 1.92
CA LEU A 171 -1.07 18.95 1.84
C LEU A 171 -2.31 18.12 1.52
N LEU A 172 -2.27 17.30 0.47
CA LEU A 172 -3.43 16.54 -0.01
C LEU A 172 -3.93 15.52 1.03
N ARG A 173 -3.01 14.78 1.65
CA ARG A 173 -3.39 13.81 2.69
C ARG A 173 -4.03 14.50 3.89
N LEU A 174 -3.55 15.70 4.24
CA LEU A 174 -4.04 16.46 5.38
C LEU A 174 -5.45 17.01 5.10
N GLU A 175 -5.71 17.47 3.87
CA GLU A 175 -7.06 17.87 3.44
C GLU A 175 -8.08 16.73 3.58
N MET A 176 -7.62 15.49 3.43
CA MET A 176 -8.44 14.28 3.60
C MET A 176 -8.48 13.74 5.03
N GLY A 177 -7.70 14.30 5.95
CA GLY A 177 -7.56 13.80 7.31
C GLY A 177 -6.88 12.43 7.39
N TYR A 178 -6.03 12.08 6.41
CA TYR A 178 -5.26 10.84 6.48
C TYR A 178 -4.08 10.99 7.46
N PRO A 179 -3.88 10.01 8.36
CA PRO A 179 -2.86 10.08 9.39
C PRO A 179 -1.47 9.90 8.78
N LEU A 180 -0.47 10.55 9.36
CA LEU A 180 0.94 10.31 9.05
C LEU A 180 1.65 9.76 10.29
N TYR A 181 2.36 8.64 10.12
CA TYR A 181 3.17 8.08 11.20
C TYR A 181 4.25 9.07 11.67
N GLY A 182 4.40 9.19 12.99
CA GLY A 182 5.27 10.17 13.65
C GLY A 182 4.56 11.50 13.96
N HIS A 183 3.33 11.70 13.47
CA HIS A 183 2.49 12.85 13.78
C HIS A 183 1.18 12.43 14.45
N GLU A 184 0.23 11.91 13.68
CA GLU A 184 -1.06 11.45 14.18
C GLU A 184 -1.00 10.03 14.75
N LEU A 185 0.02 9.25 14.37
CA LEU A 185 0.23 7.88 14.83
C LEU A 185 1.61 7.75 15.48
N THR A 186 1.64 7.24 16.69
CA THR A 186 2.87 6.91 17.43
C THR A 186 2.61 5.72 18.34
N GLU A 187 3.66 5.18 18.95
CA GLU A 187 3.53 4.09 19.93
C GLU A 187 2.88 4.51 21.25
N ASP A 188 2.63 5.82 21.44
CA ASP A 188 1.91 6.39 22.58
C ASP A 188 0.46 6.79 22.24
N ILE A 189 0.05 6.67 20.96
CA ILE A 189 -1.30 7.02 20.49
C ILE A 189 -1.97 5.76 19.96
N SER A 190 -3.12 5.41 20.54
CA SER A 190 -3.92 4.29 20.08
C SER A 190 -4.69 4.62 18.79
N PRO A 191 -5.08 3.60 18.00
CA PRO A 191 -5.97 3.81 16.85
C PRO A 191 -7.24 4.59 17.19
N LEU A 192 -7.80 4.37 18.38
CA LEU A 192 -9.04 5.01 18.82
C LEU A 192 -8.83 6.50 19.11
N GLU A 193 -7.70 6.87 19.72
CA GLU A 193 -7.34 8.28 19.94
C GLU A 193 -7.06 9.02 18.63
N ALA A 194 -6.56 8.30 17.62
CA ALA A 194 -6.32 8.83 16.27
C ALA A 194 -7.59 8.90 15.39
N GLY A 195 -8.77 8.50 15.89
CA GLY A 195 -10.02 8.48 15.11
C GLY A 195 -10.05 7.41 14.01
N LEU A 196 -9.34 6.30 14.23
CA LEU A 196 -9.22 5.16 13.31
C LEU A 196 -9.95 3.93 13.83
N GLU A 197 -10.99 4.09 14.66
CA GLU A 197 -11.76 2.97 15.25
C GLU A 197 -12.38 2.06 14.18
N ARG A 198 -12.73 2.60 13.01
CA ARG A 198 -13.21 1.83 11.85
C ARG A 198 -12.15 0.86 11.30
N PHE A 199 -10.89 1.08 11.65
CA PHE A 199 -9.77 0.25 11.24
C PHE A 199 -9.32 -0.73 12.34
N VAL A 200 -10.14 -0.94 13.36
CA VAL A 200 -9.90 -1.91 14.43
C VAL A 200 -11.07 -2.87 14.55
N ASP A 201 -10.83 -4.14 14.26
CA ASP A 201 -11.76 -5.24 14.47
C ASP A 201 -11.43 -5.89 15.83
N LEU A 202 -12.30 -5.70 16.82
CA LEU A 202 -12.11 -6.18 18.20
C LEU A 202 -12.70 -7.58 18.46
N ASP A 203 -13.47 -8.10 17.49
CA ASP A 203 -14.24 -9.35 17.59
C ASP A 203 -13.51 -10.55 16.98
#